data_AF-A0A7V9GFW3-F1
#
_entry.id   AF-A0A7V9GFW3-F1
#
_cell.length_a   1.000
_cell.length_b   1.000
_cell.length_c   1.000
_cell.angle_alpha   90.00
_cell.angle_beta   90.00
_cell.angle_gamma   90.00
#
_symmetry.space_group_name_H-M   'P 1'
#
loop_
_entity.id
_entity.type
_entity.pdbx_description
1 polymer ?
#
loop_
_entity_poly.entity_id
_entity_poly.type
_entity_poly.pdbx_seq_one_letter_code
_entity_poly.pdbx_strand_id
1 'polypeptide(L)'
;MSSLWTPDGERPVNRGGPAPEPTPTAPPGGAERGPLEVGDIDPDDLSDDERAQLEEMAEHMSQVRAQLAGVPASTVVANHAMGLYELAAIHLSSQPPALAEAHLAIDAMGALVEGLEGRLGEGERVLTDALAQIRLAFVQLGAAPQEG
;
A
#
# COMPACT_ATOMS: atom_id res chain seq x y z
N MET A 1 -10.74 -11.77 7.54
CA MET A 1 -10.59 -10.44 8.19
C MET A 1 -9.45 -9.75 7.48
N SER A 2 -9.66 -8.61 6.82
CA SER A 2 -8.56 -7.89 6.17
C SER A 2 -8.06 -6.80 7.12
N SER A 3 -6.75 -6.73 7.34
CA SER A 3 -6.11 -5.62 8.04
C SER A 3 -5.59 -4.60 7.02
N LEU A 4 -5.77 -3.31 7.32
CA LEU A 4 -5.08 -2.22 6.64
C LEU A 4 -3.86 -1.88 7.49
N TRP A 5 -2.69 -1.91 6.88
CA TRP A 5 -1.48 -1.43 7.54
C TRP A 5 -1.47 0.09 7.53
N THR A 6 -1.36 0.69 8.72
CA THR A 6 -1.05 2.10 8.89
C THR A 6 0.33 2.23 9.53
N PRO A 7 1.04 3.36 9.37
CA PRO A 7 2.36 3.53 9.96
C PRO A 7 2.41 3.36 11.50
N ASP A 8 1.25 3.45 12.16
CA ASP A 8 1.06 3.28 13.61
C ASP A 8 0.64 1.83 14.01
N GLY A 9 0.48 0.91 13.04
CA GLY A 9 0.11 -0.49 13.26
C GLY A 9 -1.07 -0.99 12.39
N GLU A 10 -1.38 -2.28 12.48
CA GLU A 10 -2.48 -2.92 11.73
C GLU A 10 -3.85 -2.61 12.33
N ARG A 11 -4.76 -2.06 11.52
CA ARG A 11 -6.17 -1.85 11.88
C ARG A 11 -7.07 -2.87 11.18
N PRO A 12 -7.90 -3.64 11.90
CA PRO A 12 -8.84 -4.57 11.29
C PRO A 12 -10.03 -3.85 10.65
N VAL A 13 -10.40 -4.20 9.42
CA VAL A 13 -11.63 -3.73 8.77
C VAL A 13 -12.73 -4.80 8.85
N ASN A 14 -13.88 -4.47 9.45
CA ASN A 14 -15.03 -5.36 9.50
C ASN A 14 -15.91 -5.18 8.25
N ARG A 15 -15.88 -6.16 7.34
CA ARG A 15 -16.70 -6.20 6.12
C ARG A 15 -18.06 -6.91 6.31
N GLY A 16 -18.41 -7.28 7.55
CA GLY A 16 -19.55 -8.16 7.87
C GLY A 16 -20.89 -7.49 8.19
N GLY A 17 -21.17 -6.29 7.68
CA GLY A 17 -22.50 -5.68 7.76
C GLY A 17 -23.33 -5.98 6.49
N PRO A 18 -24.67 -6.05 6.58
CA PRO A 18 -25.51 -6.37 5.42
C PRO A 18 -25.29 -5.37 4.29
N ALA A 19 -25.06 -5.89 3.08
CA ALA A 19 -24.85 -5.11 1.87
C ALA A 19 -26.11 -4.29 1.53
N PRO A 20 -26.01 -2.98 1.26
CA PRO A 20 -27.09 -2.26 0.62
C PRO A 20 -27.25 -2.75 -0.83
N GLU A 21 -28.51 -2.94 -1.26
CA GLU A 21 -28.88 -3.41 -2.60
C GLU A 21 -28.35 -2.48 -3.71
N PRO A 22 -28.02 -3.02 -4.91
CA PRO A 22 -27.48 -2.22 -6.00
C PRO A 22 -28.61 -1.49 -6.74
N THR A 23 -28.70 -0.17 -6.61
CA THR A 23 -29.45 0.66 -7.57
C THR A 23 -28.65 0.82 -8.86
N PRO A 24 -29.20 0.49 -10.04
CA PRO A 24 -28.52 0.65 -11.31
C PRO A 24 -28.76 2.06 -11.86
N THR A 25 -27.68 2.77 -12.19
CA THR A 25 -27.44 3.44 -13.50
C THR A 25 -26.29 4.43 -13.36
N ALA A 26 -25.16 4.13 -14.00
CA ALA A 26 -24.14 5.11 -14.34
C ALA A 26 -24.46 5.71 -15.72
N PRO A 27 -24.16 6.99 -15.97
CA PRO A 27 -23.65 7.44 -17.25
C PRO A 27 -22.11 7.43 -17.23
N PRO A 28 -21.45 7.24 -18.40
CA PRO A 28 -20.00 7.21 -18.49
C PRO A 28 -19.44 8.62 -18.66
N GLY A 29 -18.38 8.96 -17.95
CA GLY A 29 -17.56 10.12 -18.29
C GLY A 29 -16.80 10.74 -17.13
N GLY A 30 -15.47 10.66 -17.20
CA GLY A 30 -14.58 11.55 -16.48
C GLY A 30 -14.15 11.08 -15.10
N ALA A 31 -13.03 10.37 -15.04
CA ALA A 31 -12.19 10.36 -13.87
C ALA A 31 -11.83 11.80 -13.50
N GLU A 32 -12.07 12.21 -12.26
CA GLU A 32 -11.22 13.02 -11.36
C GLU A 32 -11.91 13.10 -9.98
N ARG A 33 -11.88 12.03 -9.18
CA ARG A 33 -12.24 12.16 -7.76
C ARG A 33 -11.02 12.66 -7.00
N GLY A 34 -10.98 13.97 -6.79
CA GLY A 34 -10.11 14.63 -5.82
C GLY A 34 -10.42 14.20 -4.38
N PRO A 35 -9.61 14.63 -3.39
CA PRO A 35 -9.64 14.08 -2.04
C PRO A 35 -10.98 14.33 -1.34
N LEU A 36 -11.65 13.25 -0.93
CA LEU A 36 -12.83 13.23 -0.05
C LEU A 36 -13.86 14.33 -0.38
N GLU A 37 -14.76 14.07 -1.33
CA GLU A 37 -16.02 14.82 -1.40
C GLU A 37 -16.70 14.73 -0.02
N VAL A 38 -16.67 15.84 0.71
CA VAL A 38 -17.65 16.14 1.76
C VAL A 38 -18.98 16.22 1.01
N GLY A 39 -19.64 15.07 0.88
CA GLY A 39 -20.87 14.95 0.12
C GLY A 39 -21.95 15.85 0.73
N ASP A 40 -22.45 16.79 -0.07
CA ASP A 40 -23.71 17.51 0.10
C ASP A 40 -23.97 18.18 1.46
N ILE A 41 -22.98 18.88 2.02
CA ILE A 41 -23.28 19.88 3.06
C ILE A 41 -23.30 21.26 2.40
N ASP A 42 -24.47 21.87 2.34
CA ASP A 42 -24.61 23.27 1.90
C ASP A 42 -23.82 24.13 2.92
N PRO A 43 -22.79 24.90 2.50
CA PRO A 43 -21.98 25.70 3.41
C PRO A 43 -22.79 26.72 4.22
N ASP A 44 -24.01 27.06 3.76
CA ASP A 44 -24.95 27.95 4.44
C ASP A 44 -25.77 27.24 5.54
N ASP A 45 -25.82 25.90 5.58
CA ASP A 45 -26.52 25.10 6.60
C ASP A 45 -25.63 24.71 7.81
N LEU A 46 -24.35 25.09 7.78
CA LEU A 46 -23.41 24.82 8.88
C LEU A 46 -23.51 25.89 9.97
N SER A 47 -23.61 25.45 11.23
CA SER A 47 -23.41 26.35 12.37
C SER A 47 -21.96 26.88 12.41
N ASP A 48 -21.75 28.03 13.06
CA ASP A 48 -20.40 28.62 13.20
C ASP A 48 -19.40 27.64 13.85
N ASP A 49 -19.86 26.81 14.79
CA ASP A 49 -19.05 25.78 15.44
C ASP A 49 -18.66 24.64 14.47
N GLU A 50 -19.58 24.21 13.60
CA GLU A 50 -19.30 23.19 12.59
C GLU A 50 -18.36 23.71 11.50
N ARG A 51 -18.50 24.98 11.11
CA ARG A 51 -17.57 25.65 10.17
C ARG A 51 -16.16 25.71 10.75
N ALA A 52 -16.02 26.10 12.02
CA ALA A 52 -14.72 26.14 12.69
C ALA A 52 -14.07 24.75 12.80
N GLN A 53 -14.85 23.70 13.10
CA GLN A 53 -14.35 22.32 13.15
C GLN A 53 -13.89 21.81 11.78
N LEU A 54 -14.61 22.15 10.71
CA LEU A 54 -14.23 21.79 9.34
C LEU A 54 -12.94 22.51 8.91
N GLU A 55 -12.79 23.79 9.25
CA GLU A 55 -11.57 24.56 9.00
C GLU A 55 -10.37 23.96 9.75
N GLU A 56 -10.52 23.62 11.03
CA GLU A 56 -9.47 22.96 11.83
C GLU A 56 -9.07 21.61 11.23
N MET A 57 -10.04 20.79 10.83
CA MET A 57 -9.79 19.50 10.19
C MET A 57 -9.06 19.66 8.85
N ALA A 58 -9.45 20.66 8.05
CA ALA A 58 -8.81 20.98 6.77
C ALA A 58 -7.36 21.45 6.96
N GLU A 59 -7.11 22.31 7.95
CA GLU A 59 -5.77 22.75 8.31
C GLU A 59 -4.90 21.57 8.76
N HIS A 60 -5.41 20.71 9.63
CA HIS A 60 -4.70 19.51 10.08
C HIS A 60 -4.34 18.58 8.91
N MET A 61 -5.28 18.33 8.00
CA MET A 61 -5.04 17.52 6.80
C MET A 61 -3.99 18.15 5.88
N SER A 62 -4.01 19.48 5.74
CA SER A 62 -3.01 20.23 4.96
C SER A 62 -1.61 20.09 5.57
N GLN A 63 -1.49 20.20 6.90
CA GLN A 63 -0.22 20.02 7.61
C GLN A 63 0.34 18.61 7.44
N VAL A 64 -0.50 17.57 7.55
CA VAL A 64 -0.09 16.18 7.31
C VAL A 64 0.41 16.00 5.87
N ARG A 65 -0.30 16.55 4.87
CA ARG A 65 0.14 16.50 3.46
C ARG A 65 1.49 17.21 3.26
N ALA A 66 1.68 18.38 3.86
CA ALA A 66 2.93 19.13 3.76
C ALA A 66 4.10 18.35 4.39
N GLN A 67 3.88 17.69 5.52
CA GLN A 67 4.88 16.83 6.16
C GLN A 67 5.26 15.65 5.27
N LEU A 68 4.28 14.96 4.68
CA LEU A 68 4.53 13.84 3.77
C LEU A 68 5.28 14.28 2.50
N ALA A 69 4.98 15.46 1.97
CA ALA A 69 5.69 16.03 0.83
C ALA A 69 7.17 16.36 1.13
N GLY A 70 7.54 16.50 2.41
CA GLY A 70 8.92 16.73 2.85
C GLY A 70 9.79 15.48 2.86
N VAL A 71 9.20 14.28 2.80
CA VAL A 71 9.95 13.02 2.78
C VAL A 71 10.42 12.71 1.36
N PRO A 72 11.71 12.40 1.12
CA PRO A 72 12.18 12.01 -0.20
C PRO A 72 11.40 10.81 -0.74
N ALA A 73 10.87 10.92 -1.95
CA ALA A 73 10.11 9.84 -2.58
C ALA A 73 10.92 8.54 -2.69
N SER A 74 12.25 8.64 -2.89
CA SER A 74 13.16 7.49 -2.90
C SER A 74 13.13 6.70 -1.61
N THR A 75 13.03 7.36 -0.45
CA THR A 75 12.93 6.70 0.86
C THR A 75 11.62 5.93 0.99
N VAL A 76 10.51 6.54 0.56
CA VAL A 76 9.19 5.90 0.59
C VAL A 76 9.18 4.69 -0.35
N VAL A 77 9.64 4.85 -1.60
CA VAL A 77 9.69 3.77 -2.59
C VAL A 77 10.63 2.64 -2.13
N ALA A 78 11.78 2.96 -1.54
CA ALA A 78 12.69 1.96 -0.97
C ALA A 78 12.01 1.16 0.16
N ASN A 79 11.22 1.82 1.01
CA ASN A 79 10.43 1.14 2.03
C ASN A 79 9.40 0.17 1.43
N HIS A 80 8.75 0.54 0.32
CA HIS A 80 7.81 -0.35 -0.37
C HIS A 80 8.51 -1.56 -0.99
N ALA A 81 9.71 -1.37 -1.55
CA ALA A 81 10.54 -2.46 -2.05
C ALA A 81 10.90 -3.45 -0.94
N MET A 82 11.22 -2.95 0.25
CA MET A 82 11.46 -3.79 1.42
C MET A 82 10.19 -4.54 1.87
N GLY A 83 9.02 -3.89 1.84
CA GLY A 83 7.75 -4.56 2.12
C GLY A 83 7.44 -5.72 1.15
N LEU A 84 7.79 -5.58 -0.13
CA LEU A 84 7.67 -6.66 -1.12
C LEU A 84 8.63 -7.82 -0.82
N TYR A 85 9.85 -7.53 -0.36
CA TYR A 85 10.77 -8.55 0.13
C TYR A 85 10.18 -9.32 1.32
N GLU A 86 9.65 -8.62 2.32
CA GLU A 86 9.06 -9.23 3.51
C GLU A 86 7.85 -10.11 3.15
N LEU A 87 7.01 -9.64 2.24
CA LEU A 87 5.87 -10.41 1.73
C LEU A 87 6.33 -11.70 1.05
N ALA A 88 7.35 -11.64 0.20
CA ALA A 88 7.95 -12.83 -0.42
C ALA A 88 8.52 -13.78 0.63
N ALA A 89 9.24 -13.27 1.63
CA ALA A 89 9.82 -14.07 2.70
C ALA A 89 8.76 -14.79 3.55
N ILE A 90 7.66 -14.10 3.90
CA ILE A 90 6.52 -14.71 4.61
C ILE A 90 5.96 -15.88 3.81
N HIS A 91 5.69 -15.71 2.52
CA HIS A 91 5.17 -16.78 1.67
C HIS A 91 6.15 -17.94 1.45
N LEU A 92 7.46 -17.67 1.38
CA LEU A 92 8.47 -18.73 1.30
C LEU A 92 8.61 -19.52 2.61
N SER A 93 8.38 -18.85 3.75
CA SER A 93 8.50 -19.46 5.08
C SER A 93 7.27 -20.28 5.51
N SER A 94 6.15 -20.21 4.77
CA SER A 94 4.94 -20.98 5.08
C SER A 94 5.16 -22.49 4.92
N GLN A 95 4.31 -23.29 5.56
CA GLN A 95 4.35 -24.75 5.45
C GLN A 95 2.99 -25.29 4.96
N PRO A 96 2.88 -25.75 3.70
CA PRO A 96 3.92 -25.75 2.66
C PRO A 96 4.24 -24.32 2.14
N PRO A 97 5.41 -24.10 1.51
CA PRO A 97 5.75 -22.80 0.91
C PRO A 97 4.74 -22.38 -0.16
N ALA A 98 4.23 -21.15 -0.08
CA ALA A 98 3.30 -20.58 -1.04
C ALA A 98 4.05 -19.99 -2.24
N LEU A 99 4.61 -20.84 -3.09
CA LEU A 99 5.51 -20.42 -4.18
C LEU A 99 4.86 -19.44 -5.17
N ALA A 100 3.59 -19.60 -5.52
CA ALA A 100 2.93 -18.68 -6.45
C ALA A 100 2.83 -17.25 -5.89
N GLU A 101 2.49 -17.10 -4.62
CA GLU A 101 2.40 -15.80 -3.94
C GLU A 101 3.79 -15.18 -3.74
N ALA A 102 4.77 -16.00 -3.34
CA ALA A 102 6.15 -15.56 -3.23
C ALA A 102 6.71 -15.06 -4.58
N HIS A 103 6.41 -15.77 -5.68
CA HIS A 103 6.84 -15.39 -7.02
C HIS A 103 6.30 -14.02 -7.42
N LEU A 104 5.00 -13.75 -7.21
CA LEU A 104 4.41 -12.45 -7.51
C LEU A 104 5.09 -11.31 -6.76
N ALA A 105 5.37 -11.49 -5.47
CA ALA A 105 6.05 -10.50 -4.65
C ALA A 105 7.52 -10.26 -5.12
N ILE A 106 8.23 -11.33 -5.49
CA ILE A 106 9.59 -11.26 -6.02
C ILE A 106 9.62 -10.52 -7.37
N ASP A 107 8.66 -10.79 -8.26
CA ASP A 107 8.56 -10.12 -9.55
C ASP A 107 8.25 -8.63 -9.38
N ALA A 108 7.33 -8.29 -8.48
CA ALA A 108 7.02 -6.90 -8.15
C ALA A 108 8.25 -6.16 -7.60
N MET A 109 8.99 -6.80 -6.68
CA MET A 109 10.23 -6.24 -6.14
C MET A 109 11.28 -6.07 -7.25
N GLY A 110 11.42 -7.06 -8.14
CA GLY A 110 12.33 -7.01 -9.27
C GLY A 110 12.02 -5.85 -10.22
N ALA A 111 10.77 -5.72 -10.65
CA ALA A 111 10.33 -4.64 -11.53
C ALA A 111 10.61 -3.24 -10.92
N LEU A 112 10.43 -3.10 -9.61
CA LEU A 112 10.71 -1.85 -8.89
C LEU A 112 12.22 -1.59 -8.79
N VAL A 113 13.00 -2.55 -8.29
CA VAL A 113 14.43 -2.37 -8.01
C VAL A 113 15.24 -2.21 -9.29
N GLU A 114 15.00 -3.07 -10.27
CA GLU A 114 15.71 -3.04 -11.56
C GLU A 114 15.21 -1.89 -12.44
N GLY A 115 13.90 -1.61 -12.43
CA GLY A 115 13.31 -0.52 -13.23
C GLY A 115 13.66 0.88 -12.71
N LEU A 116 14.14 1.01 -11.47
CA LEU A 116 14.50 2.28 -10.84
C LEU A 116 16.00 2.37 -10.48
N GLU A 117 16.86 1.63 -11.18
CA GLU A 117 18.32 1.70 -11.00
C GLU A 117 18.83 3.16 -11.02
N GLY A 118 19.69 3.49 -10.06
CA GLY A 118 20.24 4.82 -9.83
C GLY A 118 19.28 5.84 -9.18
N ARG A 119 18.05 5.44 -8.81
CA ARG A 119 17.01 6.35 -8.31
C ARG A 119 16.49 5.98 -6.91
N LEU A 120 16.97 4.91 -6.29
CA LEU A 120 16.47 4.43 -4.99
C LEU A 120 17.23 5.03 -3.79
N GLY A 121 18.19 5.92 -4.05
CA GLY A 121 18.95 6.62 -3.02
C GLY A 121 19.88 5.68 -2.27
N GLU A 122 20.13 5.97 -0.99
CA GLU A 122 21.14 5.26 -0.19
C GLU A 122 20.83 3.76 0.00
N GLY A 123 19.55 3.37 -0.05
CA GLY A 123 19.11 1.99 0.15
C GLY A 123 19.25 1.09 -1.08
N GLU A 124 19.60 1.63 -2.25
CA GLU A 124 19.57 0.90 -3.53
C GLU A 124 20.38 -0.40 -3.50
N ARG A 125 21.65 -0.33 -3.08
CA ARG A 125 22.52 -1.51 -3.02
C ARG A 125 21.95 -2.59 -2.10
N VAL A 126 21.38 -2.19 -0.96
CA VAL A 126 20.77 -3.13 -0.01
C VAL A 126 19.56 -3.84 -0.65
N LEU A 127 18.73 -3.10 -1.39
CA LEU A 127 17.57 -3.67 -2.08
C LEU A 127 17.97 -4.62 -3.21
N THR A 128 19.00 -4.27 -3.99
CA THR A 128 19.55 -5.15 -5.04
C THR A 128 20.10 -6.44 -4.45
N ASP A 129 20.85 -6.35 -3.35
CA ASP A 129 21.39 -7.53 -2.66
C ASP A 129 20.25 -8.40 -2.07
N ALA A 130 19.25 -7.78 -1.45
CA ALA A 130 18.08 -8.48 -0.90
C ALA A 130 17.26 -9.19 -1.99
N LEU A 131 17.05 -8.55 -3.14
CA LEU A 131 16.37 -9.15 -4.30
C LEU A 131 17.12 -10.39 -4.81
N ALA A 132 18.45 -10.31 -4.90
CA ALA A 132 19.27 -11.46 -5.31
C ALA A 132 19.15 -12.63 -4.31
N GLN A 133 19.18 -12.33 -3.01
CA GLN A 133 19.04 -13.32 -1.95
C GLN A 133 17.67 -14.02 -1.96
N ILE A 134 16.58 -13.27 -2.08
CA ILE A 134 15.23 -13.84 -2.04
C ILE A 134 14.93 -14.70 -3.29
N ARG A 135 15.43 -14.30 -4.47
CA ARG A 135 15.34 -15.10 -5.70
C ARG A 135 16.08 -16.43 -5.56
N LEU A 136 17.27 -16.40 -4.94
CA LEU A 136 18.02 -17.62 -4.67
C LEU A 136 17.26 -18.55 -3.71
N ALA A 137 16.66 -18.01 -2.64
CA ALA A 137 15.83 -18.79 -1.73
C ALA A 137 14.62 -19.43 -2.42
N PHE A 138 13.92 -18.67 -3.28
CA PHE A 138 12.80 -19.17 -4.08
C PHE A 138 13.18 -20.37 -4.95
N VAL A 139 14.30 -20.28 -5.67
CA VAL A 139 14.77 -21.38 -6.55
C VAL A 139 15.15 -22.61 -5.72
N GLN A 140 15.82 -22.44 -4.58
CA GLN A 140 16.17 -23.56 -3.70
C GLN A 140 14.94 -24.31 -3.19
N LEU A 141 13.88 -23.58 -2.82
CA LEU A 141 12.62 -24.18 -2.35
C LEU A 141 11.80 -24.79 -3.49
N GLY A 142 11.82 -24.18 -4.69
CA GLY A 142 11.14 -24.73 -5.87
C GLY A 142 11.81 -25.99 -6.44
N ALA A 143 13.09 -26.19 -6.18
CA ALA A 143 13.85 -27.38 -6.60
C ALA A 143 13.80 -28.53 -5.58
N ALA A 144 13.32 -28.30 -4.35
CA ALA A 144 13.20 -29.34 -3.34
C ALA A 144 12.11 -30.35 -3.76
N PRO A 145 12.39 -31.68 -3.76
CA PRO A 145 11.39 -32.68 -4.04
C PRO A 145 10.22 -32.53 -3.08
N GLN A 146 8.99 -32.47 -3.59
CA GLN A 146 7.81 -32.57 -2.74
C GLN A 146 7.76 -34.00 -2.19
N GLU A 147 8.30 -34.21 -0.99
CA GLU A 147 8.07 -35.44 -0.24
C GLU A 147 6.57 -35.51 0.05
N GLY A 148 5.90 -36.44 -0.64
CA GLY A 148 4.47 -36.70 -0.57
C GLY A 148 4.06 -37.63 0.55
#